data_AF-T0LBW4-F1
#
_entry.id   AF-T0LBW4-F1
#
_cell.length_a   1.000
_cell.length_b   1.000
_cell.length_c   1.000
_cell.angle_alpha   90.00
_cell.angle_beta   90.00
_cell.angle_gamma   90.00
#
_symmetry.space_group_name_H-M   'P 1'
#
loop_
_entity.id
_entity.type
_entity.pdbx_description
1 polymer ?
#
loop_
_entity_poly.entity_id
_entity_poly.type
_entity_poly.pdbx_seq_one_letter_code
_entity_poly.pdbx_strand_id
1 'polypeptide(L)'
;MQAKLSMLFLVTFAIGVQAQSFSCCTKEPSSEHIEMSKRLAGLERDKTANGFSGLDDEIKVATYFQVVAASNKVADGYLTMLLDQLAVMNPDFSPYQVSYDLIETTRTINSRWSEWGDATAMKLNLRNSDYISLNMHLISSMFGALGLCFLPTNITTKPEALSLDSCGIVSSTVPSSDNTHYNLRKTSVHEIGHWFGLYRPSRTVATVTVTLLTNPPPQASFSEGSPISRDSCPDYPGLDSIHNYMDCSVE
;
A
#
# COMPACT_ATOMS: atom_id res chain seq x y z
N MET A 1 -57.46 40.25 -11.60
CA MET A 1 -56.03 40.35 -11.24
C MET A 1 -55.79 39.45 -10.03
N GLN A 2 -55.48 38.17 -10.25
CA GLN A 2 -54.99 37.24 -9.21
C GLN A 2 -54.04 36.26 -9.90
N ALA A 3 -52.76 36.38 -9.57
CA ALA A 3 -51.70 35.49 -10.04
C ALA A 3 -51.65 34.25 -9.14
N LYS A 4 -51.65 33.05 -9.76
CA LYS A 4 -51.30 31.80 -9.08
C LYS A 4 -49.78 31.63 -9.17
N LEU A 5 -49.13 31.69 -8.02
CA LEU A 5 -47.71 31.42 -7.82
C LEU A 5 -47.53 29.90 -7.75
N SER A 6 -46.93 29.30 -8.78
CA SER A 6 -46.49 27.90 -8.75
C SER A 6 -45.02 27.87 -8.31
N MET A 7 -44.77 27.32 -7.12
CA MET A 7 -43.42 27.04 -6.61
C MET A 7 -42.73 26.02 -7.51
N LEU A 8 -41.61 26.42 -8.12
CA LEU A 8 -40.66 25.54 -8.77
C LEU A 8 -39.71 25.03 -7.68
N PHE A 9 -39.87 23.78 -7.24
CA PHE A 9 -38.86 23.12 -6.40
C PHE A 9 -37.67 22.74 -7.29
N LEU A 10 -36.58 23.50 -7.20
CA LEU A 10 -35.27 23.04 -7.65
C LEU A 10 -34.83 21.91 -6.71
N VAL A 11 -34.91 20.67 -7.18
CA VAL A 11 -34.22 19.54 -6.56
C VAL A 11 -32.76 19.62 -7.01
N THR A 12 -31.93 20.29 -6.23
CA THR A 12 -30.47 20.14 -6.32
C THR A 12 -30.12 18.73 -5.85
N PHE A 13 -29.81 17.83 -6.78
CA PHE A 13 -29.08 16.60 -6.48
C PHE A 13 -27.68 17.00 -6.01
N ALA A 14 -27.47 17.04 -4.69
CA ALA A 14 -26.14 16.95 -4.14
C ALA A 14 -25.65 15.52 -4.45
N ILE A 15 -24.79 15.37 -5.46
CA ILE A 15 -23.99 14.16 -5.62
C ILE A 15 -23.03 14.18 -4.44
N GLY A 16 -23.39 13.51 -3.36
CA GLY A 16 -22.46 13.21 -2.29
C GLY A 16 -21.33 12.39 -2.87
N VAL A 17 -20.16 13.00 -3.02
CA VAL A 17 -18.91 12.25 -3.23
C VAL A 17 -18.70 11.44 -1.97
N GLN A 18 -19.10 10.18 -1.99
CA GLN A 18 -18.81 9.27 -0.91
C GLN A 18 -17.31 9.00 -0.96
N ALA A 19 -16.55 9.72 -0.13
CA ALA A 19 -15.12 9.48 0.03
C ALA A 19 -14.96 8.03 0.50
N GLN A 20 -14.46 7.16 -0.38
CA GLN A 20 -14.14 5.80 -0.02
C GLN A 20 -12.94 5.86 0.93
N SER A 21 -13.11 5.38 2.17
CA SER A 21 -12.08 5.41 3.21
C SER A 21 -10.85 4.62 2.76
N PHE A 22 -9.67 5.04 3.21
CA PHE A 22 -8.44 4.26 2.97
C PHE A 22 -8.60 2.90 3.64
N SER A 23 -8.53 1.84 2.83
CA SER A 23 -8.68 0.46 3.29
C SER A 23 -7.61 -0.41 2.64
N CYS A 24 -6.80 -1.06 3.47
CA CYS A 24 -5.77 -2.03 3.09
C CYS A 24 -6.27 -3.45 3.39
N CYS A 25 -6.10 -4.37 2.44
CA CYS A 25 -6.51 -5.78 2.62
C CYS A 25 -5.37 -6.72 3.06
N THR A 26 -4.17 -6.19 3.33
CA THR A 26 -3.05 -6.99 3.83
C THR A 26 -3.37 -7.56 5.21
N LYS A 27 -3.29 -8.89 5.33
CA LYS A 27 -3.65 -9.61 6.56
C LYS A 27 -2.62 -9.36 7.67
N GLU A 28 -3.04 -9.51 8.93
CA GLU A 28 -2.12 -9.60 10.07
C GLU A 28 -1.05 -10.69 9.83
N PRO A 29 0.17 -10.49 10.34
CA PRO A 29 1.26 -11.44 10.11
C PRO A 29 0.98 -12.81 10.73
N SER A 30 1.44 -13.86 10.05
CA SER A 30 1.44 -15.21 10.60
C SER A 30 2.47 -15.35 11.73
N SER A 31 2.31 -16.38 12.57
CA SER A 31 3.30 -16.70 13.60
C SER A 31 4.69 -16.98 13.02
N GLU A 32 4.75 -17.63 11.86
CA GLU A 32 5.98 -17.90 11.13
C GLU A 32 6.65 -16.59 10.66
N HIS A 33 5.87 -15.65 10.14
CA HIS A 33 6.40 -14.38 9.69
C HIS A 33 6.88 -13.51 10.87
N ILE A 34 6.15 -13.54 12.00
CA ILE A 34 6.60 -12.94 13.27
C ILE A 34 7.94 -13.54 13.72
N GLU A 35 8.10 -14.86 13.64
CA GLU A 35 9.36 -15.53 14.00
C GLU A 35 10.51 -15.12 13.08
N MET A 36 10.24 -15.01 11.78
CA MET A 36 11.20 -14.50 10.80
C MET A 36 11.66 -13.07 11.13
N SER A 37 10.72 -12.17 11.43
CA SER A 37 11.06 -10.79 11.83
C SER A 37 11.87 -10.75 13.13
N LYS A 38 11.51 -11.54 14.14
CA LYS A 38 12.30 -11.64 15.39
C LYS A 38 13.73 -12.09 15.13
N ARG A 39 13.91 -13.06 14.22
CA ARG A 39 15.24 -13.54 13.83
C ARG A 39 16.04 -12.44 13.14
N LEU A 40 15.43 -11.70 12.21
CA LEU A 40 16.08 -10.55 11.55
C LEU A 40 16.47 -9.46 12.56
N ALA A 41 15.57 -9.08 13.48
CA ALA A 41 15.87 -8.12 14.53
C ALA A 41 17.01 -8.58 15.46
N GLY A 42 17.16 -9.90 15.69
CA GLY A 42 18.32 -10.47 16.37
C GLY A 42 19.63 -10.25 15.61
N LEU A 43 19.63 -10.59 14.31
CA LEU A 43 20.80 -10.40 13.43
C LEU A 43 21.18 -8.93 13.29
N GLU A 44 20.20 -8.04 13.20
CA GLU A 44 20.41 -6.59 13.17
C GLU A 44 21.08 -6.11 14.47
N ARG A 45 20.56 -6.51 15.64
CA ARG A 45 21.17 -6.19 16.95
C ARG A 45 22.63 -6.65 17.03
N ASP A 46 22.90 -7.88 16.60
CA ASP A 46 24.26 -8.43 16.63
C ASP A 46 25.19 -7.67 15.68
N LYS A 47 24.71 -7.29 14.48
CA LYS A 47 25.47 -6.45 13.55
C LYS A 47 25.78 -5.08 14.14
N THR A 48 24.79 -4.40 14.71
CA THR A 48 24.97 -3.08 15.34
C THR A 48 25.92 -3.15 16.54
N ALA A 49 25.80 -4.19 17.38
CA ALA A 49 26.72 -4.41 18.50
C ALA A 49 28.17 -4.63 18.02
N ASN A 50 28.35 -5.20 16.82
CA ASN A 50 29.65 -5.38 16.17
C ASN A 50 30.12 -4.17 15.37
N GLY A 51 29.49 -2.99 15.53
CA GLY A 51 29.91 -1.73 14.92
C GLY A 51 29.40 -1.47 13.50
N PHE A 52 28.47 -2.29 13.00
CA PHE A 52 27.80 -2.05 11.71
C PHE A 52 26.72 -0.97 11.88
N SER A 53 26.83 0.15 11.14
CA SER A 53 25.99 1.35 11.36
C SER A 53 24.90 1.59 10.31
N GLY A 54 24.65 0.62 9.43
CA GLY A 54 23.62 0.72 8.40
C GLY A 54 24.02 -0.08 7.16
N LEU A 55 23.19 -0.08 6.12
CA LEU A 55 23.58 -0.63 4.83
C LEU A 55 24.79 0.15 4.30
N ASP A 56 25.83 -0.56 3.84
CA ASP A 56 26.99 0.08 3.22
C ASP A 56 26.67 0.64 1.81
N ASP A 57 25.60 0.10 1.18
CA ASP A 57 25.13 0.46 -0.15
C ASP A 57 23.60 0.65 -0.17
N GLU A 58 23.13 1.52 -1.07
CA GLU A 58 21.72 1.72 -1.38
C GLU A 58 21.06 0.43 -1.92
N ILE A 59 19.90 0.05 -1.38
CA ILE A 59 19.07 -1.04 -1.91
C ILE A 59 18.31 -0.50 -3.13
N LYS A 60 18.69 -0.98 -4.31
CA LYS A 60 18.01 -0.66 -5.57
C LYS A 60 17.04 -1.77 -5.94
N VAL A 61 15.76 -1.45 -5.93
CA VAL A 61 14.67 -2.39 -6.22
C VAL A 61 14.25 -2.23 -7.68
N ALA A 62 14.56 -3.24 -8.49
CA ALA A 62 14.02 -3.37 -9.84
C ALA A 62 12.49 -3.45 -9.77
N THR A 63 11.80 -2.54 -10.46
CA THR A 63 10.36 -2.34 -10.33
C THR A 63 9.65 -2.51 -11.67
N TYR A 64 8.55 -3.26 -11.66
CA TYR A 64 7.74 -3.58 -12.82
C TYR A 64 6.31 -3.10 -12.60
N PHE A 65 5.82 -2.23 -13.48
CA PHE A 65 4.43 -1.78 -13.44
C PHE A 65 3.60 -2.56 -14.45
N GLN A 66 2.56 -3.24 -13.96
CA GLN A 66 1.64 -4.03 -14.78
C GLN A 66 0.27 -3.38 -14.71
N VAL A 67 -0.05 -2.52 -15.68
CA VAL A 67 -1.37 -1.90 -15.80
C VAL A 67 -2.35 -2.94 -16.32
N VAL A 68 -3.42 -3.18 -15.58
CA VAL A 68 -4.47 -4.12 -15.97
C VAL A 68 -5.80 -3.37 -15.98
N ALA A 69 -6.32 -3.14 -17.18
CA ALA A 69 -7.49 -2.30 -17.43
C ALA A 69 -8.62 -3.09 -18.09
N ALA A 70 -9.86 -2.63 -17.95
CA ALA A 70 -11.00 -3.27 -18.62
C ALA A 70 -11.08 -2.93 -20.12
N SER A 71 -10.52 -1.78 -20.53
CA SER A 71 -10.35 -1.38 -21.92
C SER A 71 -9.18 -0.39 -22.08
N ASN A 72 -8.95 0.14 -23.28
CA ASN A 72 -7.92 1.15 -23.54
C ASN A 72 -8.30 2.57 -23.07
N LYS A 73 -9.39 2.74 -22.30
CA LYS A 73 -9.83 4.03 -21.78
C LYS A 73 -9.23 4.28 -20.40
N VAL A 74 -8.80 5.51 -20.13
CA VAL A 74 -8.30 5.92 -18.79
C VAL A 74 -9.34 5.65 -17.70
N ALA A 75 -10.62 5.94 -17.99
CA ALA A 75 -11.74 5.66 -17.07
C ALA A 75 -11.90 4.18 -16.72
N ASP A 76 -11.34 3.27 -17.52
CA ASP A 76 -11.39 1.82 -17.32
C ASP A 76 -10.08 1.28 -16.68
N GLY A 77 -9.24 2.17 -16.14
CA GLY A 77 -7.98 1.85 -15.46
C GLY A 77 -6.73 1.90 -16.36
N TYR A 78 -6.84 2.35 -17.62
CA TYR A 78 -5.72 2.38 -18.57
C TYR A 78 -4.77 3.55 -18.30
N LEU A 79 -3.93 3.42 -17.27
CA LEU A 79 -2.96 4.45 -16.89
C LEU A 79 -1.85 4.60 -17.95
N THR A 80 -1.68 5.82 -18.45
CA THR A 80 -0.67 6.18 -19.46
C THR A 80 0.57 6.82 -18.86
N MET A 81 0.42 7.57 -17.77
CA MET A 81 1.51 8.23 -17.05
C MET A 81 1.73 7.55 -15.70
N LEU A 82 2.92 6.97 -15.50
CA LEU A 82 3.26 6.22 -14.28
C LEU A 82 4.56 6.69 -13.61
N LEU A 83 5.34 7.54 -14.27
CA LEU A 83 6.58 8.07 -13.69
C LEU A 83 6.30 8.91 -12.44
N ASP A 84 5.12 9.55 -12.37
CA ASP A 84 4.70 10.29 -11.19
C ASP A 84 4.52 9.38 -9.96
N GLN A 85 4.17 8.10 -10.15
CA GLN A 85 4.13 7.12 -9.06
C GLN A 85 5.52 6.86 -8.49
N LEU A 86 6.52 6.72 -9.36
CA LEU A 86 7.91 6.55 -8.96
C LEU A 86 8.45 7.79 -8.25
N ALA A 87 8.06 8.98 -8.73
CA ALA A 87 8.43 10.27 -8.14
C ALA A 87 7.81 10.49 -6.75
N VAL A 88 6.68 9.84 -6.43
CA VAL A 88 6.11 9.85 -5.07
C VAL A 88 6.80 8.81 -4.19
N MET A 89 7.10 7.61 -4.73
CA MET A 89 7.73 6.54 -3.95
C MET A 89 9.17 6.85 -3.53
N ASN A 90 10.04 7.21 -4.47
CA ASN A 90 11.48 7.33 -4.20
C ASN A 90 11.82 8.31 -3.06
N PRO A 91 11.22 9.51 -2.96
CA PRO A 91 11.47 10.41 -1.84
C PRO A 91 11.13 9.82 -0.47
N ASP A 92 10.04 9.05 -0.35
CA ASP A 92 9.62 8.47 0.94
C ASP A 92 10.51 7.33 1.40
N PHE A 93 11.12 6.60 0.46
CA PHE A 93 12.01 5.48 0.75
C PHE A 93 13.50 5.88 0.85
N SER A 94 13.89 7.02 0.27
CA SER A 94 15.27 7.50 0.29
C SER A 94 15.91 7.67 1.68
N PRO A 95 15.19 8.10 2.76
CA PRO A 95 15.79 8.16 4.10
C PRO A 95 16.20 6.79 4.65
N TYR A 96 15.65 5.71 4.07
CA TYR A 96 15.95 4.32 4.42
C TYR A 96 16.94 3.68 3.45
N GLN A 97 17.58 4.45 2.58
CA GLN A 97 18.54 3.98 1.57
C GLN A 97 17.93 2.93 0.61
N VAL A 98 16.64 3.09 0.32
CA VAL A 98 15.92 2.27 -0.66
C VAL A 98 15.48 3.17 -1.82
N SER A 99 15.74 2.71 -3.04
CA SER A 99 15.23 3.33 -4.27
C SER A 99 14.63 2.30 -5.22
N TYR A 100 13.76 2.78 -6.09
CA TYR A 100 13.07 1.98 -7.10
C TYR A 100 13.47 2.45 -8.49
N ASP A 101 13.87 1.48 -9.31
CA ASP A 101 14.18 1.68 -10.71
C ASP A 101 13.09 1.01 -11.56
N LEU A 102 12.31 1.80 -12.30
CA LEU A 102 11.30 1.27 -13.20
C LEU A 102 11.97 0.60 -14.40
N ILE A 103 11.92 -0.73 -14.45
CA ILE A 103 12.52 -1.54 -15.51
C ILE A 103 11.57 -1.63 -16.70
N GLU A 104 10.30 -1.92 -16.45
CA GLU A 104 9.31 -2.13 -17.50
C GLU A 104 7.92 -1.70 -17.05
N THR A 105 7.13 -1.22 -18.02
CA THR A 105 5.68 -1.07 -17.89
C THR A 105 4.98 -1.94 -18.93
N THR A 106 4.15 -2.87 -18.47
CA THR A 106 3.26 -3.64 -19.33
C THR A 106 1.81 -3.17 -19.17
N ARG A 107 1.00 -3.36 -20.22
CA ARG A 107 -0.43 -3.04 -20.21
C ARG A 107 -1.22 -4.22 -20.73
N THR A 108 -2.20 -4.66 -19.96
CA THR A 108 -3.04 -5.81 -20.28
C THR A 108 -4.51 -5.40 -20.23
N ILE A 109 -5.25 -5.71 -21.29
CA ILE A 109 -6.71 -5.54 -21.32
C ILE A 109 -7.36 -6.83 -20.87
N ASN A 110 -7.90 -6.82 -19.66
CA ASN A 110 -8.63 -7.93 -19.07
C ASN A 110 -9.56 -7.40 -17.97
N SER A 111 -10.85 -7.30 -18.27
CA SER A 111 -11.84 -6.74 -17.33
C SER A 111 -11.90 -7.49 -16.00
N ARG A 112 -11.88 -8.83 -16.04
CA ARG A 112 -11.91 -9.65 -14.83
C ARG A 112 -10.68 -9.45 -13.95
N TRP A 113 -9.49 -9.34 -14.53
CA TRP A 113 -8.26 -9.08 -13.78
C TRP A 113 -8.19 -7.65 -13.25
N SER A 114 -8.70 -6.67 -14.02
CA SER A 114 -8.73 -5.26 -13.62
C SER A 114 -9.60 -5.00 -12.38
N GLU A 115 -10.53 -5.90 -12.06
CA GLU A 115 -11.37 -5.82 -10.86
C GLU A 115 -10.93 -6.81 -9.77
N TRP A 116 -9.69 -7.30 -9.84
CA TRP A 116 -9.13 -8.29 -8.90
C TRP A 116 -9.86 -9.64 -8.87
N GLY A 117 -10.68 -9.95 -9.89
CA GLY A 117 -11.56 -11.12 -9.94
C GLY A 117 -10.86 -12.47 -10.22
N ASP A 118 -9.57 -12.45 -10.58
CA ASP A 118 -8.70 -13.64 -10.68
C ASP A 118 -7.23 -13.26 -10.42
N ALA A 119 -6.99 -12.66 -9.27
CA ALA A 119 -5.67 -12.13 -8.92
C ALA A 119 -4.57 -13.20 -9.01
N THR A 120 -4.85 -14.45 -8.65
CA THR A 120 -3.87 -15.55 -8.74
C THR A 120 -3.46 -15.80 -10.19
N ALA A 121 -4.41 -16.00 -11.11
CA ALA A 121 -4.08 -16.21 -12.52
C ALA A 121 -3.39 -14.98 -13.12
N MET A 122 -3.86 -13.77 -12.80
CA MET A 122 -3.24 -12.52 -13.24
C MET A 122 -1.76 -12.46 -12.83
N LYS A 123 -1.47 -12.62 -11.54
CA LYS A 123 -0.11 -12.52 -11.00
C LYS A 123 0.82 -13.60 -11.60
N LEU A 124 0.32 -14.84 -11.75
CA LEU A 124 1.08 -15.92 -12.38
C LEU A 124 1.45 -15.62 -13.85
N ASN A 125 0.54 -14.98 -14.61
CA ASN A 125 0.77 -14.70 -16.02
C ASN A 125 1.59 -13.43 -16.25
N LEU A 126 1.51 -12.45 -15.34
CA LEU A 126 2.13 -11.14 -15.52
C LEU A 126 3.45 -10.96 -14.77
N ARG A 127 3.82 -11.85 -13.85
CA ARG A 127 5.13 -11.79 -13.19
C ARG A 127 6.23 -12.02 -14.23
N ASN A 128 7.13 -11.05 -14.34
CA ASN A 128 8.30 -11.12 -15.21
C ASN A 128 9.57 -10.71 -14.47
N SER A 129 9.78 -11.27 -13.27
CA SER A 129 10.91 -10.91 -12.43
C SER A 129 11.25 -11.98 -11.40
N ASP A 130 12.41 -11.83 -10.77
CA ASP A 130 12.82 -12.60 -9.60
C ASP A 130 12.13 -12.12 -8.31
N TYR A 131 12.51 -12.71 -7.17
CA TYR A 131 11.93 -12.42 -5.84
C TYR A 131 12.40 -11.09 -5.23
N ILE A 132 13.52 -10.54 -5.67
CA ILE A 132 14.05 -9.27 -5.13
C ILE A 132 13.49 -8.05 -5.88
N SER A 133 12.76 -8.29 -6.97
CA SER A 133 12.12 -7.27 -7.78
C SER A 133 10.66 -7.04 -7.37
N LEU A 134 10.25 -5.78 -7.35
CA LEU A 134 8.88 -5.37 -7.03
C LEU A 134 7.97 -5.45 -8.28
N ASN A 135 6.90 -6.22 -8.19
CA ASN A 135 5.81 -6.22 -9.18
C ASN A 135 4.61 -5.45 -8.62
N MET A 136 4.17 -4.41 -9.34
CA MET A 136 2.97 -3.65 -9.00
C MET A 136 1.90 -3.79 -10.09
N HIS A 137 0.79 -4.43 -9.76
CA HIS A 137 -0.39 -4.53 -10.59
C HIS A 137 -1.30 -3.33 -10.33
N LEU A 138 -1.40 -2.45 -11.33
CA LEU A 138 -2.25 -1.26 -11.28
C LEU A 138 -3.61 -1.63 -11.89
N ILE A 139 -4.63 -1.72 -11.04
CA ILE A 139 -5.94 -2.30 -11.37
C ILE A 139 -7.08 -1.30 -11.17
N SER A 140 -8.26 -1.53 -11.72
CA SER A 140 -9.39 -0.59 -11.63
C SER A 140 -10.09 -0.60 -10.27
N SER A 141 -10.21 -1.76 -9.60
CA SER A 141 -10.83 -1.85 -8.27
C SER A 141 -10.48 -3.15 -7.54
N MET A 142 -10.54 -3.15 -6.21
CA MET A 142 -10.26 -4.33 -5.38
C MET A 142 -11.21 -4.41 -4.17
N PHE A 143 -12.32 -5.13 -4.24
CA PHE A 143 -13.21 -5.49 -3.10
C PHE A 143 -13.39 -4.42 -1.97
N GLY A 144 -13.42 -3.13 -2.30
CA GLY A 144 -13.51 -2.02 -1.33
C GLY A 144 -12.17 -1.48 -0.78
N ALA A 145 -11.06 -2.16 -1.02
CA ALA A 145 -9.70 -1.75 -0.69
C ALA A 145 -9.03 -0.89 -1.78
N LEU A 146 -8.03 -0.12 -1.36
CA LEU A 146 -7.20 0.71 -2.23
C LEU A 146 -5.92 0.01 -2.65
N GLY A 147 -5.47 -0.98 -1.87
CA GLY A 147 -4.29 -1.76 -2.18
C GLY A 147 -4.15 -3.03 -1.35
N LEU A 148 -3.20 -3.85 -1.77
CA LEU A 148 -2.76 -5.06 -1.08
C LEU A 148 -1.36 -5.46 -1.56
N CYS A 149 -0.41 -5.63 -0.65
CA CYS A 149 0.81 -6.41 -0.90
C CYS A 149 0.86 -7.65 -0.01
N PHE A 150 1.66 -8.63 -0.44
CA PHE A 150 1.92 -9.81 0.38
C PHE A 150 3.17 -9.58 1.22
N LEU A 151 3.12 -10.01 2.48
CA LEU A 151 4.28 -10.04 3.36
C LEU A 151 5.34 -11.01 2.81
N PRO A 152 6.65 -10.73 3.00
CA PRO A 152 7.73 -11.65 2.63
C PRO A 152 7.54 -13.04 3.20
N THR A 153 7.96 -14.06 2.46
CA THR A 153 7.94 -15.44 2.95
C THR A 153 9.12 -16.23 2.42
N ASN A 154 9.36 -17.41 2.97
CA ASN A 154 10.44 -18.26 2.50
C ASN A 154 10.02 -18.98 1.21
N ILE A 155 10.45 -18.47 0.06
CA ILE A 155 10.17 -19.07 -1.24
C ILE A 155 10.98 -20.35 -1.52
N THR A 156 12.03 -20.65 -0.74
CA THR A 156 12.76 -21.92 -0.85
C THR A 156 11.91 -23.08 -0.35
N THR A 157 11.14 -22.85 0.72
CA THR A 157 10.22 -23.85 1.27
C THR A 157 8.79 -23.73 0.71
N LYS A 158 8.44 -22.58 0.12
CA LYS A 158 7.13 -22.28 -0.48
C LYS A 158 7.29 -21.62 -1.86
N PRO A 159 7.81 -22.34 -2.87
CA PRO A 159 8.09 -21.76 -4.19
C PRO A 159 6.86 -21.17 -4.87
N GLU A 160 5.66 -21.70 -4.60
CA GLU A 160 4.39 -21.18 -5.10
C GLU A 160 4.09 -19.75 -4.64
N ALA A 161 4.64 -19.32 -3.49
CA ALA A 161 4.44 -17.98 -2.95
C ALA A 161 5.12 -16.90 -3.78
N LEU A 162 6.11 -17.25 -4.62
CA LEU A 162 6.72 -16.30 -5.56
C LEU A 162 5.69 -15.67 -6.50
N SER A 163 4.66 -16.42 -6.89
CA SER A 163 3.58 -15.88 -7.72
C SER A 163 2.69 -14.87 -6.98
N LEU A 164 2.67 -14.91 -5.65
CA LEU A 164 1.84 -14.05 -4.82
C LEU A 164 2.58 -12.78 -4.38
N ASP A 165 3.91 -12.82 -4.37
CA ASP A 165 4.85 -11.76 -4.03
C ASP A 165 4.73 -10.53 -4.96
N SER A 166 3.65 -9.79 -4.83
CA SER A 166 3.39 -8.59 -5.61
C SER A 166 2.35 -7.71 -4.94
N CYS A 167 2.31 -6.46 -5.38
CA CYS A 167 1.40 -5.45 -4.90
C CYS A 167 0.28 -5.22 -5.91
N GLY A 168 -0.96 -5.17 -5.45
CA GLY A 168 -2.10 -4.64 -6.20
C GLY A 168 -2.42 -3.24 -5.71
N ILE A 169 -2.47 -2.27 -6.62
CA ILE A 169 -2.81 -0.88 -6.30
C ILE A 169 -3.97 -0.46 -7.18
N VAL A 170 -5.01 0.11 -6.57
CA VAL A 170 -6.12 0.69 -7.33
C VAL A 170 -5.61 1.92 -8.08
N SER A 171 -5.76 1.90 -9.40
CA SER A 171 -5.31 2.89 -10.37
C SER A 171 -5.82 4.30 -10.05
N SER A 172 -7.01 4.42 -9.46
CA SER A 172 -7.54 5.70 -8.97
C SER A 172 -6.82 6.25 -7.73
N THR A 173 -5.77 5.61 -7.24
CA THR A 173 -4.90 6.13 -6.16
C THR A 173 -3.50 6.48 -6.67
N VAL A 174 -3.18 6.09 -7.91
CA VAL A 174 -1.92 6.38 -8.57
C VAL A 174 -1.89 7.85 -8.99
N PRO A 175 -0.79 8.60 -8.71
CA PRO A 175 -0.61 9.95 -9.22
C PRO A 175 -0.83 10.01 -10.73
N SER A 176 -1.74 10.87 -11.15
CA SER A 176 -1.83 11.32 -12.54
C SER A 176 -2.31 12.77 -12.56
N SER A 177 -2.11 13.47 -13.68
CA SER A 177 -2.60 14.84 -13.87
C SER A 177 -4.11 14.97 -13.68
N ASP A 178 -4.85 13.88 -13.90
CA ASP A 178 -6.31 13.88 -14.03
C ASP A 178 -7.02 13.30 -12.79
N ASN A 179 -6.26 12.89 -11.78
CA ASN A 179 -6.79 12.26 -10.58
C ASN A 179 -6.39 13.03 -9.31
N THR A 180 -7.37 13.75 -8.77
CA THR A 180 -7.27 14.55 -7.54
C THR A 180 -7.91 13.85 -6.34
N HIS A 181 -8.39 12.61 -6.50
CA HIS A 181 -8.97 11.86 -5.39
C HIS A 181 -7.85 11.06 -4.69
N TYR A 182 -7.81 11.13 -3.36
CA TYR A 182 -6.69 10.70 -2.49
C TYR A 182 -5.46 11.62 -2.57
N ASN A 183 -5.56 12.74 -1.87
CA ASN A 183 -4.67 13.90 -1.95
C ASN A 183 -3.19 13.66 -1.61
N LEU A 184 -2.76 12.43 -1.31
CA LEU A 184 -1.40 12.17 -0.84
C LEU A 184 -0.71 11.00 -1.52
N ARG A 185 -1.45 10.20 -2.31
CA ARG A 185 -0.84 9.21 -3.22
C ARG A 185 0.10 8.20 -2.51
N LYS A 186 -0.11 7.99 -1.20
CA LYS A 186 0.73 7.13 -0.35
C LYS A 186 0.24 5.67 -0.28
N THR A 187 -0.82 5.29 -1.00
CA THR A 187 -1.28 3.90 -1.05
C THR A 187 -0.15 2.95 -1.42
N SER A 188 0.61 3.26 -2.48
CA SER A 188 1.76 2.43 -2.86
C SER A 188 2.83 2.39 -1.77
N VAL A 189 3.06 3.48 -1.04
CA VAL A 189 4.06 3.54 0.03
C VAL A 189 3.67 2.64 1.21
N HIS A 190 2.40 2.72 1.64
CA HIS A 190 1.82 1.84 2.66
C HIS A 190 1.96 0.37 2.27
N GLU A 191 1.49 0.03 1.07
CA GLU A 191 1.45 -1.35 0.63
C GLU A 191 2.87 -1.91 0.42
N ILE A 192 3.79 -1.13 -0.15
CA ILE A 192 5.18 -1.56 -0.27
C ILE A 192 5.85 -1.71 1.09
N GLY A 193 5.44 -0.96 2.11
CA GLY A 193 5.82 -1.23 3.49
C GLY A 193 5.50 -2.66 3.91
N HIS A 194 4.32 -3.18 3.57
CA HIS A 194 3.99 -4.59 3.75
C HIS A 194 4.86 -5.53 2.92
N TRP A 195 5.19 -5.16 1.67
CA TRP A 195 6.12 -5.94 0.86
C TRP A 195 7.51 -6.03 1.48
N PHE A 196 7.96 -5.03 2.24
CA PHE A 196 9.17 -5.09 3.07
C PHE A 196 9.00 -5.82 4.41
N GLY A 197 7.79 -6.30 4.73
CA GLY A 197 7.49 -7.00 5.97
C GLY A 197 7.14 -6.08 7.14
N LEU A 198 6.83 -4.80 6.89
CA LEU A 198 6.29 -3.91 7.92
C LEU A 198 4.82 -4.24 8.20
N TYR A 199 4.42 -4.08 9.45
CA TYR A 199 3.06 -4.33 9.89
C TYR A 199 2.33 -3.04 10.16
N ARG A 200 1.00 -3.13 10.15
CA ARG A 200 0.16 -2.09 10.72
C ARG A 200 0.43 -1.98 12.22
N PRO A 201 0.41 -0.76 12.80
CA PRO A 201 0.39 -0.60 14.25
C PRO A 201 -0.82 -1.34 14.83
N SER A 202 -0.56 -2.34 15.68
CA SER A 202 -1.61 -3.11 16.32
C SER A 202 -1.16 -3.54 17.71
N ARG A 203 -2.12 -3.79 18.61
CA ARG A 203 -1.81 -4.34 19.95
C ARG A 203 -1.01 -5.64 19.88
N THR A 204 -1.30 -6.49 18.89
CA THR A 204 -0.60 -7.77 18.67
C THR A 204 0.87 -7.53 18.35
N VAL A 205 1.16 -6.66 17.39
CA VAL A 205 2.53 -6.40 16.93
C VAL A 205 3.32 -5.58 17.94
N ALA A 206 2.68 -4.66 18.68
CA ALA A 206 3.36 -3.84 19.68
C ALA A 206 4.06 -4.68 20.79
N THR A 207 3.47 -5.82 21.15
CA THR A 207 4.05 -6.75 22.16
C THR A 207 5.22 -7.59 21.63
N VAL A 208 5.50 -7.51 20.33
CA VAL A 208 6.49 -8.34 19.65
C VAL A 208 7.57 -7.42 19.09
N THR A 209 8.78 -7.42 19.67
CA THR A 209 9.91 -6.70 19.09
C THR A 209 10.31 -7.37 17.77
N VAL A 210 9.94 -6.75 16.65
CA VAL A 210 10.10 -7.31 15.30
C VAL A 210 11.17 -6.60 14.48
N THR A 211 11.71 -5.46 14.94
CA THR A 211 12.82 -4.72 14.32
C THR A 211 13.71 -4.08 15.41
N LEU A 212 14.88 -3.56 15.02
CA LEU A 212 15.71 -2.70 15.87
C LEU A 212 15.08 -1.34 16.20
N LEU A 213 14.12 -0.89 15.40
CA LEU A 213 13.36 0.32 15.67
C LEU A 213 12.35 0.05 16.77
N THR A 214 12.11 1.04 17.64
CA THR A 214 11.01 0.97 18.59
C THR A 214 9.71 0.75 17.85
N ASN A 215 9.00 -0.34 18.18
CA ASN A 215 7.65 -0.57 17.68
C ASN A 215 6.79 0.70 17.88
N PRO A 216 5.93 1.05 16.92
CA PRO A 216 4.97 2.12 17.13
C PRO A 216 4.11 1.83 18.37
N PRO A 217 3.62 2.87 19.08
CA PRO A 217 2.64 2.69 20.14
C PRO A 217 1.47 1.80 19.68
N PRO A 218 0.94 0.96 20.57
CA PRO A 218 -0.15 0.05 20.22
C PRO A 218 -1.39 0.84 19.79
N GLN A 219 -2.01 0.42 18.69
CA GLN A 219 -3.27 0.97 18.21
C GLN A 219 -4.36 -0.12 18.22
N ALA A 220 -5.58 0.26 18.60
CA ALA A 220 -6.74 -0.64 18.62
C ALA A 220 -7.45 -0.71 17.26
N SER A 221 -7.37 0.35 16.48
CA SER A 221 -7.90 0.43 15.12
C SER A 221 -7.11 1.45 14.29
N PHE A 222 -7.46 1.54 13.01
CA PHE A 222 -6.92 2.55 12.11
C PHE A 222 -7.35 3.96 12.49
N SER A 223 -6.51 4.91 12.13
CA SER A 223 -6.87 6.32 12.04
C SER A 223 -7.53 6.58 10.70
N GLU A 224 -8.62 7.34 10.68
CA GLU A 224 -9.30 7.77 9.46
C GLU A 224 -9.32 9.30 9.39
N GLY A 225 -9.28 9.86 8.18
CA GLY A 225 -9.24 11.31 8.00
C GLY A 225 -7.88 11.91 8.37
N SER A 226 -7.88 13.18 8.78
CA SER A 226 -6.71 13.92 9.26
C SER A 226 -6.88 14.24 10.75
N PRO A 227 -6.75 13.25 11.65
CA PRO A 227 -6.88 13.48 13.08
C PRO A 227 -5.67 14.28 13.58
N ILE A 228 -5.89 15.28 14.44
CA ILE A 228 -4.80 16.06 15.05
C ILE A 228 -4.09 15.25 16.16
N SER A 229 -4.84 14.36 16.81
CA SER A 229 -4.37 13.48 17.87
C SER A 229 -5.36 12.35 18.06
N ARG A 230 -4.86 11.16 18.42
CA ARG A 230 -5.68 9.98 18.71
C ARG A 230 -4.96 9.09 19.70
N ASP A 231 -5.70 8.54 20.64
CA ASP A 231 -5.25 7.52 21.59
C ASP A 231 -6.33 6.44 21.67
N SER A 232 -6.10 5.33 20.97
CA SER A 232 -7.01 4.18 20.97
C SER A 232 -6.60 3.11 21.98
N CYS A 233 -5.47 3.28 22.66
CA CYS A 233 -4.92 2.37 23.65
C CYS A 233 -4.40 3.13 24.88
N PRO A 234 -5.28 3.82 25.64
CA PRO A 234 -4.85 4.70 26.74
C PRO A 234 -4.18 3.97 27.91
N ASP A 235 -4.34 2.65 27.98
CA ASP A 235 -3.67 1.79 28.96
C ASP A 235 -2.17 1.57 28.64
N TYR A 236 -1.69 2.04 27.48
CA TYR A 236 -0.31 1.93 27.02
C TYR A 236 0.32 3.32 26.84
N PRO A 237 1.64 3.46 27.01
CA PRO A 237 2.30 4.75 26.80
C PRO A 237 2.36 5.12 25.32
N GLY A 238 2.07 6.39 25.01
CA GLY A 238 2.18 6.96 23.68
C GLY A 238 0.82 7.27 23.05
N LEU A 239 0.84 8.01 21.95
CA LEU A 239 -0.34 8.28 21.11
C LEU A 239 -0.29 7.40 19.86
N ASP A 240 -1.44 7.23 19.22
CA ASP A 240 -1.54 6.56 17.93
C ASP A 240 -0.62 7.27 16.91
N SER A 241 0.10 6.49 16.13
CA SER A 241 1.04 6.95 15.09
C SER A 241 0.30 7.40 13.83
N ILE A 242 -0.53 8.42 13.98
CA ILE A 242 -1.41 9.01 12.95
C ILE A 242 -0.69 9.59 11.71
N HIS A 243 0.65 9.64 11.69
CA HIS A 243 1.43 10.07 10.52
C HIS A 243 2.33 8.94 9.98
N ASN A 244 2.18 7.71 10.50
CA ASN A 244 2.94 6.56 10.04
C ASN A 244 2.30 6.03 8.75
N TYR A 245 3.12 5.77 7.72
CA TYR A 245 2.65 5.21 6.45
C TYR A 245 1.92 3.87 6.59
N MET A 246 2.14 3.12 7.67
CA MET A 246 1.45 1.86 7.97
C MET A 246 0.11 2.05 8.71
N ASP A 247 -0.28 3.28 9.04
CA ASP A 247 -1.64 3.66 9.41
C ASP A 247 -2.44 4.09 8.15
N CYS A 248 -3.72 4.43 8.32
CA CYS A 248 -4.66 4.74 7.23
C CYS A 248 -5.17 6.19 7.24
N SER A 249 -4.52 7.07 8.00
CA SER A 249 -4.80 8.51 7.98
C SER A 249 -4.42 9.13 6.63
N VAL A 250 -5.11 10.22 6.27
CA VAL A 250 -4.94 10.91 5.00
C VAL A 250 -4.19 12.23 5.17
N GLU A 251 -3.04 12.22 5.84
CA GLU A 251 -2.12 13.38 5.93
C GLU A 251 -0.84 13.28 5.10
#